data_AF-A0A485PQ63-F1
#
_entry.id   AF-A0A485PQ63-F1
#
_cell.length_a   1.000
_cell.length_b   1.000
_cell.length_c   1.000
_cell.angle_alpha   90.00
_cell.angle_beta   90.00
_cell.angle_gamma   90.00
#
_symmetry.space_group_name_H-M   'P 1'
#
loop_
_entity.id
_entity.type
_entity.pdbx_description
1 polymer ?
#
loop_
_entity_poly.entity_id
_entity_poly.type
_entity_poly.pdbx_seq_one_letter_code
_entity_poly.pdbx_strand_id
1 'polypeptide(L)'
;MLLAASKVLDRLKPVIGVNTDPERSEGHLCLPVRYTHSFPEALQKFYRGEFRWLWRQRIRLYLEGTGINPVPVDLHEQQLSLNQHSRAFNIERVHDERPEASGPQLLPVRALNEVFIGESLSSRASYYEISVDDGPWEKQKSSGLNLCTGTGSKAWSFNINRVATQAVEDVLNIAKRQGNLSLPLNRELVEKVTNEYNESLLYSPEEPKILFSIREPIANRVFSSSRQRCFTSKVCVRSRCWDACMVVDGGTSFEFNDGAIASMMINKEDELRTVILE
;
A
#
# COMPACT_ATOMS: atom_id res chain seq x y z
N MET A 1 15.34 3.81 -1.91
CA MET A 1 14.56 4.79 -1.11
C MET A 1 13.70 4.12 -0.05
N LEU A 2 12.82 3.16 -0.39
CA LEU A 2 11.98 2.45 0.58
C LEU A 2 12.78 1.79 1.72
N LEU A 3 13.87 1.10 1.39
CA LEU A 3 14.77 0.52 2.40
C LEU A 3 15.38 1.58 3.33
N ALA A 4 15.73 2.77 2.84
CA ALA A 4 16.23 3.84 3.69
C ALA A 4 15.12 4.39 4.61
N ALA A 5 13.91 4.57 4.05
CA ALA A 5 12.75 5.02 4.80
C ALA A 5 12.32 4.05 5.92
N SER A 6 12.48 2.73 5.72
CA SER A 6 12.13 1.73 6.73
C SER A 6 13.06 1.76 7.96
N LYS A 7 14.27 2.30 7.83
CA LYS A 7 15.22 2.48 8.94
C LYS A 7 15.06 3.80 9.70
N VAL A 8 14.17 4.68 9.26
CA VAL A 8 13.86 5.95 9.90
C VAL A 8 12.52 5.81 10.59
N LEU A 9 12.46 5.71 11.92
CA LEU A 9 11.18 5.46 12.61
C LEU A 9 10.50 6.75 13.06
N ASP A 10 11.27 7.79 13.36
CA ASP A 10 10.79 9.11 13.73
C ASP A 10 10.71 10.08 12.53
N ARG A 11 10.15 11.26 12.79
CA ARG A 11 10.03 12.34 11.80
C ARG A 11 11.22 13.32 11.76
N LEU A 12 12.25 13.08 12.58
CA LEU A 12 13.36 14.01 12.78
C LEU A 12 14.47 13.79 11.74
N LYS A 13 14.72 12.55 11.34
CA LYS A 13 15.77 12.25 10.34
C LYS A 13 15.24 12.42 8.91
N PRO A 14 15.75 13.37 8.11
CA PRO A 14 15.34 13.50 6.72
C PRO A 14 15.94 12.38 5.87
N VAL A 15 15.24 12.02 4.79
CA VAL A 15 15.74 11.07 3.78
C VAL A 15 15.72 11.73 2.41
N ILE A 16 16.86 11.66 1.71
CA ILE A 16 17.03 12.22 0.36
C ILE A 16 17.39 11.05 -0.55
N GLY A 17 16.56 10.80 -1.57
CA GLY A 17 16.82 9.79 -2.59
C GLY A 17 17.48 10.41 -3.82
N VAL A 18 18.57 9.82 -4.30
CA VAL A 18 19.15 10.14 -5.61
C VAL A 18 18.93 8.92 -6.51
N ASN A 19 18.35 9.12 -7.69
CA ASN A 19 18.16 8.04 -8.64
C ASN A 19 19.51 7.77 -9.35
N THR A 20 20.09 6.59 -9.16
CA THR A 20 21.38 6.23 -9.77
C THR A 20 21.24 5.63 -11.16
N ASP A 21 20.02 5.30 -11.60
CA ASP A 21 19.74 4.70 -12.90
C ASP A 21 18.47 5.33 -13.53
N PRO A 22 18.55 6.59 -13.97
CA PRO A 22 17.41 7.34 -14.50
C PRO A 22 16.94 6.83 -15.88
N GLU A 23 17.80 6.14 -16.62
CA GLU A 23 17.48 5.57 -17.94
C GLU A 23 16.56 4.35 -17.82
N ARG A 24 16.63 3.63 -16.70
CA ARG A 24 15.85 2.40 -16.46
C ARG A 24 14.78 2.55 -15.40
N SER A 25 14.76 3.66 -14.66
CA SER A 25 13.78 3.89 -13.60
C SER A 25 13.39 5.36 -13.47
N GLU A 26 12.10 5.63 -13.30
CA GLU A 26 11.61 7.00 -13.11
C GLU A 26 12.03 7.59 -11.75
N GLY A 27 12.11 6.75 -10.72
CA GLY A 27 12.55 7.18 -9.39
C GLY A 27 11.64 8.21 -8.73
N HIS A 28 10.31 8.01 -8.70
CA HIS A 28 9.32 8.95 -8.14
C HIS A 28 9.58 9.46 -6.71
N LEU A 29 10.41 8.78 -5.94
CA LEU A 29 10.77 9.15 -4.56
C LEU A 29 12.12 9.88 -4.45
N CYS A 30 12.84 9.97 -5.56
CA CYS A 30 14.15 10.60 -5.64
C CYS A 30 14.05 12.06 -6.09
N LEU A 31 15.18 12.77 -6.02
CA LEU A 31 15.33 14.09 -6.63
C LEU A 31 15.00 14.04 -8.14
N PRO A 32 14.55 15.16 -8.73
CA PRO A 32 14.37 15.25 -10.17
C PRO A 32 15.58 14.74 -10.94
N VAL A 33 15.34 14.00 -12.03
CA VAL A 33 16.37 13.28 -12.82
C VAL A 33 17.56 14.16 -13.20
N ARG A 34 17.34 15.46 -13.47
CA ARG A 34 18.43 16.40 -13.77
C ARG A 34 19.52 16.45 -12.69
N TYR A 35 19.15 16.25 -11.42
CA TYR A 35 20.09 16.24 -10.30
C TYR A 35 20.83 14.92 -10.13
N THR A 36 20.44 13.86 -10.84
CA THR A 36 21.28 12.66 -10.97
C THR A 36 22.57 13.00 -11.72
N HIS A 37 22.47 13.74 -12.82
CA HIS A 37 23.62 14.13 -13.64
C HIS A 37 24.35 15.36 -13.10
N SER A 38 23.65 16.21 -12.35
CA SER A 38 24.16 17.48 -11.80
C SER A 38 24.03 17.56 -10.29
N PHE A 39 24.44 16.51 -9.57
CA PHE A 39 24.33 16.48 -8.10
C PHE A 39 25.02 17.66 -7.38
N PRO A 40 26.16 18.22 -7.86
CA PRO A 40 26.73 19.43 -7.26
C PRO A 40 25.77 20.62 -7.23
N GLU A 41 24.88 20.76 -8.23
CA GLU A 41 23.84 21.79 -8.24
C GLU A 41 22.82 21.57 -7.12
N ALA A 42 22.38 20.32 -6.92
CA ALA A 42 21.49 19.97 -5.81
C ALA A 42 22.13 20.29 -4.46
N LEU A 43 23.42 19.98 -4.28
CA LEU A 43 24.16 20.32 -3.06
C LEU A 43 24.21 21.83 -2.82
N GLN A 44 24.48 22.63 -3.86
CA GLN A 44 24.46 24.10 -3.73
C GLN A 44 23.09 24.61 -3.30
N LYS A 45 22.01 24.09 -3.90
CA LYS A 45 20.64 24.43 -3.48
C LYS A 45 20.39 24.05 -2.02
N PHE A 46 20.84 22.87 -1.56
CA PHE A 46 20.74 22.48 -0.16
C PHE A 46 21.51 23.42 0.77
N TYR A 47 22.74 23.80 0.42
CA TYR A 47 23.54 24.74 1.22
C TYR A 47 22.91 26.12 1.32
N ARG A 48 22.23 26.58 0.26
CA ARG A 48 21.53 27.88 0.21
C ARG A 48 20.13 27.85 0.81
N GLY A 49 19.61 26.68 1.17
CA GLY A 49 18.22 26.54 1.62
C GLY A 49 17.19 26.67 0.50
N GLU A 50 17.59 26.52 -0.77
CA GLU A 50 16.74 26.61 -1.96
C GLU A 50 15.98 25.29 -2.22
N PHE A 51 15.21 24.86 -1.23
CA PHE A 51 14.41 23.64 -1.29
C PHE A 51 13.21 23.75 -0.34
N ARG A 52 12.23 22.86 -0.51
CA ARG A 52 11.13 22.73 0.46
C ARG A 52 11.12 21.33 1.08
N TRP A 53 10.67 21.27 2.33
CA TRP A 53 10.38 19.99 2.97
C TRP A 53 9.07 19.43 2.43
N LEU A 54 9.03 18.11 2.26
CA LEU A 54 7.83 17.34 1.97
C LEU A 54 7.64 16.33 3.10
N TRP A 55 6.48 16.38 3.77
CA TRP A 55 6.15 15.50 4.89
C TRP A 55 5.30 14.34 4.41
N ARG A 56 5.95 13.24 4.04
CA ARG A 56 5.25 12.06 3.51
C ARG A 56 4.58 11.30 4.64
N GLN A 57 3.29 11.06 4.51
CA GLN A 57 2.53 10.22 5.43
C GLN A 57 3.00 8.76 5.33
N ARG A 58 2.97 8.06 6.46
CA ARG A 58 3.27 6.63 6.55
C ARG A 58 2.21 5.90 7.36
N ILE A 59 1.96 4.64 7.02
CA ILE A 59 1.01 3.79 7.74
C ILE A 59 1.72 3.19 8.95
N ARG A 60 1.21 3.49 10.14
CA ARG A 60 1.56 2.82 11.40
C ARG A 60 0.77 1.52 11.50
N LEU A 61 1.44 0.44 11.91
CA LEU A 61 0.85 -0.88 12.02
C LEU A 61 0.95 -1.41 13.45
N TYR A 62 -0.17 -1.91 13.97
CA TYR A 62 -0.21 -2.73 15.17
C TYR A 62 -0.68 -4.13 14.81
N LEU A 63 -0.13 -5.14 15.49
CA LEU A 63 -0.50 -6.54 15.36
C LEU A 63 -0.95 -7.10 16.71
N GLU A 64 -2.08 -7.80 16.74
CA GLU A 64 -2.63 -8.46 17.92
C GLU A 64 -3.40 -9.73 17.55
N GLY A 65 -3.88 -10.45 18.57
CA GLY A 65 -4.67 -11.66 18.38
C GLY A 65 -3.87 -12.94 18.64
N THR A 66 -4.46 -14.07 18.30
CA THR A 66 -3.93 -15.40 18.62
C THR A 66 -2.87 -15.83 17.61
N GLY A 67 -1.76 -16.40 18.09
CA GLY A 67 -0.73 -16.99 17.23
C GLY A 67 0.05 -15.98 16.38
N ILE A 68 0.05 -14.70 16.75
CA ILE A 68 0.81 -13.68 16.01
C ILE A 68 2.32 -13.84 16.18
N ASN A 69 3.06 -13.63 15.10
CA ASN A 69 4.50 -13.47 15.13
C ASN A 69 4.87 -12.05 14.65
N PRO A 70 5.33 -11.15 15.55
CA PRO A 70 5.75 -9.80 15.18
C PRO A 70 7.14 -9.77 14.54
N VAL A 71 7.83 -10.92 14.39
CA VAL A 71 9.14 -11.00 13.75
C VAL A 71 8.98 -10.81 12.23
N PRO A 72 9.64 -9.79 11.64
CA PRO A 72 9.57 -9.56 10.22
C PRO A 72 10.41 -10.57 9.43
N VAL A 73 9.91 -10.96 8.25
CA VAL A 73 10.69 -11.67 7.22
C VAL A 73 11.07 -10.66 6.14
N ASP A 74 12.37 -10.55 5.83
CA ASP A 74 12.87 -9.72 4.73
C ASP A 74 12.72 -10.45 3.39
N LEU A 75 11.92 -9.86 2.48
CA LEU A 75 11.64 -10.42 1.17
C LEU A 75 12.71 -10.06 0.11
N HIS A 76 13.56 -9.06 0.36
CA HIS A 76 14.57 -8.63 -0.60
C HIS A 76 15.78 -9.57 -0.64
N GLU A 77 16.17 -10.12 0.50
CA GLU A 77 17.27 -11.08 0.58
C GLU A 77 16.83 -12.49 0.17
N GLN A 78 15.53 -12.75 0.21
CA GLN A 78 14.99 -14.08 0.06
C GLN A 78 14.03 -14.13 -1.14
N GLN A 79 14.54 -14.46 -2.33
CA GLN A 79 13.71 -15.04 -3.40
C GLN A 79 13.20 -16.42 -2.95
N LEU A 80 12.31 -16.43 -1.96
CA LEU A 80 11.81 -17.66 -1.36
C LEU A 80 10.89 -18.37 -2.36
N SER A 81 11.20 -19.62 -2.66
CA SER A 81 10.17 -20.56 -3.10
C SER A 81 9.08 -20.69 -2.02
N LEU A 82 7.84 -21.02 -2.39
CA LEU A 82 6.73 -21.24 -1.44
C LEU A 82 7.14 -22.10 -0.23
N ASN A 83 7.93 -23.16 -0.46
CA ASN A 83 8.44 -24.02 0.61
C ASN A 83 9.42 -23.31 1.55
N GLN A 84 10.25 -22.41 1.05
CA GLN A 84 11.17 -21.63 1.89
C GLN A 84 10.40 -20.52 2.63
N HIS A 85 9.34 -19.97 2.04
CA HIS A 85 8.45 -19.03 2.70
C HIS A 85 7.72 -19.70 3.87
N SER A 86 7.04 -20.83 3.64
CA SER A 86 6.41 -21.60 4.71
C SER A 86 7.42 -22.12 5.73
N ARG A 87 8.68 -22.40 5.36
CA ARG A 87 9.73 -22.79 6.31
C ARG A 87 10.25 -21.62 7.14
N ALA A 88 10.37 -20.42 6.59
CA ALA A 88 10.77 -19.23 7.36
C ALA A 88 9.82 -18.98 8.55
N PHE A 89 8.52 -19.15 8.33
CA PHE A 89 7.51 -19.06 9.39
C PHE A 89 7.41 -20.31 10.28
N ASN A 90 7.86 -21.49 9.82
CA ASN A 90 7.82 -22.72 10.60
C ASN A 90 9.11 -23.02 11.40
N ILE A 91 10.28 -22.54 10.99
CA ILE A 91 11.57 -22.80 11.66
C ILE A 91 11.62 -22.13 13.04
N GLU A 92 10.93 -21.01 13.24
CA GLU A 92 10.79 -20.36 14.55
C GLU A 92 9.77 -21.03 15.49
N ARG A 93 9.01 -22.04 15.03
CA ARG A 93 8.04 -22.76 15.88
C ARG A 93 8.70 -23.82 16.78
N VAL A 94 10.02 -24.05 16.64
CA VAL A 94 10.76 -24.96 17.51
C VAL A 94 11.17 -24.20 18.77
N HIS A 95 10.31 -24.29 19.79
CA HIS A 95 10.47 -23.69 21.12
C HIS A 95 10.41 -22.17 21.19
N ASP A 96 9.21 -21.63 21.40
CA ASP A 96 9.10 -20.43 22.21
C ASP A 96 7.73 -20.38 22.89
N GLU A 97 7.70 -20.69 24.19
CA GLU A 97 6.60 -20.31 25.10
C GLU A 97 6.63 -18.79 25.27
N ARG A 98 6.38 -18.04 24.19
CA ARG A 98 6.29 -16.58 24.28
C ARG A 98 4.98 -16.25 25.01
N PRO A 99 5.02 -15.42 26.06
CA PRO A 99 3.81 -14.98 26.73
C PRO A 99 2.89 -14.32 25.70
N GLU A 100 1.63 -14.73 25.66
CA GLU A 100 0.60 -14.07 24.86
C GLU A 100 0.61 -12.58 25.24
N ALA A 101 1.11 -11.74 24.34
CA ALA A 101 1.04 -10.30 24.53
C ALA A 101 -0.45 -9.93 24.55
N SER A 102 -0.95 -9.50 25.71
CA SER A 102 -2.37 -9.25 25.96
C SER A 102 -2.92 -8.00 25.22
N GLY A 103 -2.24 -7.47 24.21
CA GLY A 103 -2.70 -6.29 23.47
C GLY A 103 -1.91 -5.96 22.21
N PRO A 104 -2.28 -4.84 21.55
CA PRO A 104 -1.67 -4.39 20.29
C PRO A 104 -0.16 -4.19 20.38
N GLN A 105 0.60 -4.94 19.58
CA GLN A 105 2.03 -4.77 19.43
C GLN A 105 2.34 -3.82 18.27
N LEU A 106 3.04 -2.73 18.54
CA LEU A 106 3.50 -1.81 17.51
C LEU A 106 4.61 -2.47 16.69
N LEU A 107 4.42 -2.59 15.37
CA LEU A 107 5.43 -3.17 14.50
C LEU A 107 6.63 -2.22 14.30
N PRO A 108 7.85 -2.74 14.07
CA PRO A 108 9.07 -1.93 13.95
C PRO A 108 9.24 -1.28 12.56
N VAL A 109 8.17 -1.19 11.77
CA VAL A 109 8.18 -0.62 10.42
C VAL A 109 7.01 0.33 10.21
N ARG A 110 7.12 1.20 9.20
CA ARG A 110 6.06 2.11 8.74
C ARG A 110 5.99 2.03 7.23
N ALA A 111 4.81 1.81 6.67
CA ALA A 111 4.65 1.72 5.23
C ALA A 111 4.71 3.12 4.62
N LEU A 112 5.68 3.37 3.74
CA LEU A 112 5.75 4.62 2.96
C LEU A 112 4.84 4.56 1.74
N ASN A 113 4.77 3.42 1.06
CA ASN A 113 3.91 3.23 -0.10
C ASN A 113 2.61 2.55 0.30
N GLU A 114 2.68 1.25 0.61
CA GLU A 114 1.50 0.44 0.84
C GLU A 114 1.72 -0.74 1.79
N VAL A 115 0.61 -1.20 2.36
CA VAL A 115 0.47 -2.48 3.04
C VAL A 115 -0.43 -3.36 2.19
N PHE A 116 -0.01 -4.60 1.96
CA PHE A 116 -0.83 -5.62 1.32
C PHE A 116 -1.11 -6.76 2.29
N ILE A 117 -2.37 -7.21 2.35
CA ILE A 117 -2.78 -8.35 3.17
C ILE A 117 -3.48 -9.37 2.26
N GLY A 118 -3.01 -10.62 2.28
CA GLY A 118 -3.64 -11.70 1.55
C GLY A 118 -2.97 -13.05 1.76
N GLU A 119 -3.62 -14.11 1.29
CA GLU A 119 -3.05 -15.46 1.18
C GLU A 119 -1.76 -15.43 0.34
N SER A 120 -0.74 -16.18 0.76
CA SER A 120 0.58 -16.22 0.11
C SER A 120 0.51 -16.83 -1.28
N LEU A 121 -0.42 -17.77 -1.50
CA LEU A 121 -0.67 -18.35 -2.82
C LEU A 121 -1.77 -17.55 -3.54
N SER A 122 -1.42 -16.95 -4.68
CA SER A 122 -2.32 -16.08 -5.45
C SER A 122 -3.62 -16.72 -5.94
N SER A 123 -3.67 -18.05 -6.06
CA SER A 123 -4.88 -18.79 -6.43
C SER A 123 -5.84 -19.06 -5.26
N ARG A 124 -5.45 -18.69 -4.03
CA ARG A 124 -6.29 -18.82 -2.84
C ARG A 124 -6.94 -17.48 -2.51
N ALA A 125 -8.27 -17.51 -2.43
CA ALA A 125 -9.02 -16.35 -2.00
C ALA A 125 -8.83 -16.09 -0.50
N SER A 126 -8.45 -14.86 -0.17
CA SER A 126 -8.29 -14.38 1.20
C SER A 126 -9.66 -14.13 1.82
N TYR A 127 -9.90 -14.65 3.01
CA TYR A 127 -11.09 -14.37 3.82
C TYR A 127 -10.68 -13.57 5.05
N TYR A 128 -11.32 -12.44 5.27
CA TYR A 128 -11.06 -11.57 6.42
C TYR A 128 -12.31 -10.77 6.80
N GLU A 129 -12.27 -10.16 7.97
CA GLU A 129 -13.22 -9.15 8.39
C GLU A 129 -12.50 -7.79 8.37
N ILE A 130 -13.14 -6.74 7.87
CA ILE A 130 -12.59 -5.39 7.79
C ILE A 130 -13.50 -4.40 8.54
N SER A 131 -12.91 -3.49 9.28
CA SER A 131 -13.57 -2.32 9.88
C SER A 131 -12.82 -1.06 9.43
N VAL A 132 -13.57 -0.05 9.02
CA VAL A 132 -13.05 1.21 8.48
C VAL A 132 -13.51 2.34 9.39
N ASP A 133 -12.58 3.17 9.85
CA ASP A 133 -12.81 4.30 10.78
C ASP A 133 -13.72 3.93 11.95
N ASP A 134 -13.42 2.80 12.61
CA ASP A 134 -14.18 2.26 13.75
C ASP A 134 -15.65 1.92 13.45
N GLY A 135 -16.00 1.81 12.17
CA GLY A 135 -17.29 1.34 11.69
C GLY A 135 -17.52 -0.16 11.92
N PRO A 136 -18.68 -0.68 11.49
CA PRO A 136 -19.02 -2.09 11.65
C PRO A 136 -18.04 -3.00 10.91
N TRP A 137 -17.84 -4.20 11.45
CA TRP A 137 -17.04 -5.23 10.80
C TRP A 137 -17.81 -5.86 9.64
N GLU A 138 -17.20 -5.87 8.46
CA GLU A 138 -17.74 -6.49 7.25
C GLU A 138 -16.92 -7.72 6.86
N LYS A 139 -17.59 -8.82 6.52
CA LYS A 139 -16.93 -10.02 5.98
C LYS A 139 -16.55 -9.79 4.52
N GLN A 140 -15.29 -10.01 4.20
CA GLN A 140 -14.76 -9.86 2.84
C GLN A 140 -14.04 -11.11 2.39
N LYS A 141 -14.29 -11.50 1.14
CA LYS A 141 -13.54 -12.54 0.45
C LYS A 141 -13.06 -12.01 -0.89
N SER A 142 -11.76 -12.08 -1.14
CA SER A 142 -11.12 -11.39 -2.27
C SER A 142 -9.73 -11.95 -2.55
N SER A 143 -9.05 -11.43 -3.57
CA SER A 143 -7.63 -11.73 -3.82
C SER A 143 -6.67 -11.00 -2.89
N GLY A 144 -7.19 -10.18 -1.96
CA GLY A 144 -6.40 -9.46 -0.96
C GLY A 144 -6.87 -8.02 -0.76
N LEU A 145 -6.23 -7.34 0.18
CA LEU A 145 -6.49 -5.96 0.55
C LEU A 145 -5.21 -5.14 0.36
N ASN A 146 -5.30 -4.03 -0.36
CA ASN A 146 -4.23 -3.04 -0.48
C ASN A 146 -4.61 -1.78 0.30
N LEU A 147 -3.66 -1.22 1.04
CA LEU A 147 -3.80 0.05 1.74
C LEU A 147 -2.60 0.92 1.36
N CYS A 148 -2.81 2.06 0.69
CA CYS A 148 -1.71 2.92 0.27
C CYS A 148 -1.77 4.33 0.89
N THR A 149 -0.63 5.00 0.89
CA THR A 149 -0.49 6.43 1.19
C THR A 149 -0.50 7.25 -0.11
N GLY A 150 -0.51 8.58 0.00
CA GLY A 150 -0.35 9.45 -1.17
C GLY A 150 0.98 9.23 -1.90
N THR A 151 2.02 8.76 -1.20
CA THR A 151 3.26 8.34 -1.85
C THR A 151 3.07 7.04 -2.65
N GLY A 152 2.39 6.04 -2.07
CA GLY A 152 2.07 4.77 -2.73
C GLY A 152 1.04 4.87 -3.85
N SER A 153 0.30 5.98 -3.93
CA SER A 153 -0.69 6.25 -4.98
C SER A 153 -0.08 6.30 -6.39
N LYS A 154 1.26 6.43 -6.53
CA LYS A 154 2.00 6.37 -7.79
C LYS A 154 2.74 5.04 -8.02
N ALA A 155 2.60 4.08 -7.10
CA ALA A 155 3.34 2.82 -7.09
C ALA A 155 2.45 1.65 -7.52
N TRP A 156 2.55 0.50 -6.84
CA TRP A 156 1.78 -0.69 -7.17
C TRP A 156 0.27 -0.45 -7.01
N SER A 157 -0.13 0.30 -5.99
CA SER A 157 -1.55 0.62 -5.74
C SER A 157 -2.22 1.30 -6.94
N PHE A 158 -1.53 2.19 -7.65
CA PHE A 158 -2.01 2.80 -8.90
C PHE A 158 -2.35 1.75 -9.94
N ASN A 159 -1.40 0.85 -10.19
CA ASN A 159 -1.44 -0.09 -11.31
C ASN A 159 -2.55 -1.15 -11.14
N ILE A 160 -2.86 -1.53 -9.91
CA ILE A 160 -3.96 -2.47 -9.63
C ILE A 160 -5.34 -1.80 -9.60
N ASN A 161 -5.39 -0.47 -9.50
CA ASN A 161 -6.65 0.30 -9.38
C ASN A 161 -7.03 1.09 -10.64
N ARG A 162 -6.08 1.34 -11.54
CA ARG A 162 -6.30 2.06 -12.80
C ARG A 162 -7.23 1.29 -13.73
N VAL A 163 -7.96 2.02 -14.57
CA VAL A 163 -8.75 1.45 -15.66
C VAL A 163 -8.02 1.61 -16.98
N ALA A 164 -8.14 0.60 -17.83
CA ALA A 164 -7.68 0.66 -19.21
C ALA A 164 -8.71 1.41 -20.06
N THR A 165 -8.23 2.14 -21.07
CA THR A 165 -9.07 2.86 -22.03
C THR A 165 -10.14 1.96 -22.65
N GLN A 166 -9.78 0.71 -22.99
CA GLN A 166 -10.73 -0.27 -23.54
C GLN A 166 -11.90 -0.54 -22.59
N ALA A 167 -11.63 -0.70 -21.28
CA ALA A 167 -12.69 -0.98 -20.31
C ALA A 167 -13.66 0.20 -20.18
N VAL A 168 -13.14 1.44 -20.24
CA VAL A 168 -13.97 2.65 -20.24
C VAL A 168 -14.83 2.73 -21.50
N GLU A 169 -14.25 2.46 -22.67
CA GLU A 169 -14.97 2.41 -23.94
C GLU A 169 -16.10 1.37 -23.92
N ASP A 170 -15.83 0.17 -23.43
CA ASP A 170 -16.82 -0.91 -23.35
C ASP A 170 -18.01 -0.52 -22.46
N VAL A 171 -17.74 0.06 -21.28
CA VAL A 171 -18.79 0.53 -20.35
C VAL A 171 -19.62 1.66 -20.96
N LEU A 172 -18.98 2.65 -21.59
CA LEU A 172 -19.68 3.77 -22.23
C LEU A 172 -20.54 3.30 -23.40
N ASN A 173 -20.06 2.33 -24.19
CA ASN A 173 -20.83 1.72 -25.27
C ASN A 173 -22.05 0.93 -24.74
N ILE A 174 -21.91 0.24 -23.60
CA ILE A 174 -23.06 -0.40 -22.93
C ILE A 174 -24.07 0.66 -22.48
N ALA A 175 -23.62 1.74 -21.83
CA ALA A 175 -24.49 2.81 -21.36
C ALA A 175 -25.26 3.48 -22.51
N LYS A 176 -24.60 3.70 -23.66
CA LYS A 176 -25.25 4.23 -24.88
C LYS A 176 -26.30 3.28 -25.46
N ARG A 177 -26.13 1.96 -25.33
CA ARG A 177 -27.11 0.96 -25.80
C ARG A 177 -28.31 0.82 -24.85
N GLN A 178 -28.08 0.91 -23.55
CA GLN A 178 -29.10 0.70 -22.52
C GLN A 178 -29.89 1.97 -22.19
N GLY A 179 -29.25 3.14 -22.29
CA GLY A 179 -29.90 4.43 -22.06
C GLY A 179 -30.16 5.18 -23.35
N ASN A 180 -31.11 6.12 -23.31
CA ASN A 180 -31.25 7.18 -24.32
C ASN A 180 -30.15 8.25 -24.14
N LEU A 181 -28.90 7.83 -23.97
CA LEU A 181 -27.75 8.73 -23.82
C LEU A 181 -27.36 9.25 -25.20
N SER A 182 -27.75 10.50 -25.50
CA SER A 182 -27.33 11.24 -26.70
C SER A 182 -25.91 11.79 -26.51
N LEU A 183 -24.95 10.91 -26.23
CA LEU A 183 -23.57 11.29 -25.97
C LEU A 183 -22.69 10.84 -27.15
N PRO A 184 -21.98 11.76 -27.84
CA PRO A 184 -21.10 11.40 -28.95
C PRO A 184 -19.86 10.72 -28.37
N LEU A 185 -19.87 9.38 -28.33
CA LEU A 185 -18.71 8.59 -27.96
C LEU A 185 -17.63 8.73 -29.05
N ASN A 186 -16.61 9.51 -28.74
CA ASN A 186 -15.40 9.64 -29.53
C ASN A 186 -14.18 9.29 -28.69
N ARG A 187 -13.04 9.06 -29.35
CA ARG A 187 -11.80 8.65 -28.70
C ARG A 187 -11.32 9.63 -27.64
N GLU A 188 -11.43 10.93 -27.91
CA GLU A 188 -11.02 12.00 -27.00
C GLU A 188 -11.78 11.95 -25.67
N LEU A 189 -13.10 11.73 -25.70
CA LEU A 189 -13.90 11.57 -24.50
C LEU A 189 -13.48 10.34 -23.69
N VAL A 190 -13.28 9.20 -24.35
CA VAL A 190 -12.87 7.96 -23.67
C VAL A 190 -11.52 8.17 -22.98
N GLU A 191 -10.55 8.77 -23.69
CA GLU A 191 -9.23 9.11 -23.14
C GLU A 191 -9.36 10.08 -21.96
N LYS A 192 -10.18 11.13 -22.08
CA LYS A 192 -10.40 12.11 -21.00
C LYS A 192 -11.00 11.45 -19.76
N VAL A 193 -12.05 10.65 -19.91
CA VAL A 193 -12.70 9.93 -18.79
C VAL A 193 -11.72 8.94 -18.15
N THR A 194 -10.94 8.23 -18.97
CA THR A 194 -9.92 7.28 -18.50
C THR A 194 -8.85 8.01 -17.66
N ASN A 195 -8.35 9.14 -18.17
CA ASN A 195 -7.33 9.92 -17.50
C ASN A 195 -7.88 10.53 -16.19
N GLU A 196 -9.07 11.14 -16.23
CA GLU A 196 -9.71 11.74 -15.05
C GLU A 196 -9.96 10.70 -13.94
N TYR A 197 -10.43 9.49 -14.30
CA TYR A 197 -10.56 8.41 -13.33
C TYR A 197 -9.21 7.99 -12.75
N ASN A 198 -8.18 7.80 -13.59
CA ASN A 198 -6.87 7.36 -13.12
C ASN A 198 -6.17 8.44 -12.27
N GLU A 199 -6.31 9.73 -12.64
CA GLU A 199 -5.82 10.86 -11.86
C GLU A 199 -6.52 10.96 -10.50
N SER A 200 -7.80 10.56 -10.39
CA SER A 200 -8.51 10.52 -9.11
C SER A 200 -7.94 9.52 -8.09
N LEU A 201 -7.09 8.58 -8.55
CA LEU A 201 -6.36 7.65 -7.68
C LEU A 201 -5.14 8.30 -7.04
N LEU A 202 -4.64 9.38 -7.64
CA LEU A 202 -3.47 10.11 -7.19
C LEU A 202 -3.88 11.14 -6.15
N TYR A 203 -3.12 11.22 -5.06
CA TYR A 203 -3.35 12.22 -4.02
C TYR A 203 -2.04 12.60 -3.35
N SER A 204 -2.03 13.72 -2.63
CA SER A 204 -0.79 14.28 -2.12
C SER A 204 -0.14 13.34 -1.10
N PRO A 205 1.19 13.14 -1.15
CA PRO A 205 1.95 12.47 -0.12
C PRO A 205 1.77 13.03 1.29
N GLU A 206 1.35 14.30 1.41
CA GLU A 206 1.18 14.99 2.69
C GLU A 206 -0.23 14.84 3.28
N GLU A 207 -1.19 14.31 2.52
CA GLU A 207 -2.56 14.13 2.99
C GLU A 207 -2.66 12.96 3.98
N PRO A 208 -3.17 13.18 5.21
CA PRO A 208 -3.19 12.19 6.30
C PRO A 208 -4.34 11.18 6.14
N LYS A 209 -4.39 10.51 4.98
CA LYS A 209 -5.40 9.52 4.63
C LYS A 209 -4.79 8.30 3.94
N ILE A 210 -5.45 7.18 4.12
CA ILE A 210 -5.17 5.90 3.50
C ILE A 210 -6.22 5.67 2.43
N LEU A 211 -5.81 5.22 1.25
CA LEU A 211 -6.71 4.66 0.26
C LEU A 211 -6.66 3.14 0.42
N PHE A 212 -7.73 2.52 0.92
CA PHE A 212 -7.84 1.07 0.88
C PHE A 212 -8.56 0.63 -0.40
N SER A 213 -8.14 -0.48 -0.99
CA SER A 213 -8.80 -1.12 -2.13
C SER A 213 -8.82 -2.64 -1.97
N ILE A 214 -10.01 -3.24 -2.12
CA ILE A 214 -10.23 -4.68 -2.12
C ILE A 214 -9.99 -5.21 -3.55
N ARG A 215 -9.05 -6.16 -3.68
CA ARG A 215 -8.64 -6.72 -4.98
C ARG A 215 -9.56 -7.86 -5.39
N GLU A 216 -10.30 -7.70 -6.49
CA GLU A 216 -11.18 -8.75 -7.05
C GLU A 216 -12.17 -9.31 -6.00
N PRO A 217 -13.08 -8.48 -5.43
CA PRO A 217 -14.02 -8.93 -4.41
C PRO A 217 -14.95 -10.02 -4.93
N ILE A 218 -15.15 -11.07 -4.14
CA ILE A 218 -16.13 -12.12 -4.41
C ILE A 218 -17.46 -11.67 -3.81
N ALA A 219 -18.43 -11.34 -4.67
CA ALA A 219 -19.78 -10.97 -4.26
C ALA A 219 -20.75 -12.15 -4.44
N ASN A 220 -21.44 -12.55 -3.36
CA ASN A 220 -22.49 -13.55 -3.36
C ASN A 220 -23.45 -13.32 -2.16
N ARG A 221 -24.31 -14.30 -1.84
CA ARG A 221 -25.26 -14.18 -0.71
C ARG A 221 -24.59 -13.96 0.66
N VAL A 222 -23.35 -14.42 0.83
CA VAL A 222 -22.62 -14.39 2.11
C VAL A 222 -21.63 -13.23 2.17
N PHE A 223 -20.99 -12.92 1.04
CA PHE A 223 -20.01 -11.85 0.92
C PHE A 223 -20.57 -10.74 0.06
N SER A 224 -20.68 -9.55 0.64
CA SER A 224 -21.06 -8.34 -0.07
C SER A 224 -20.10 -7.24 0.34
N SER A 225 -19.55 -6.53 -0.63
CA SER A 225 -18.70 -5.38 -0.38
C SER A 225 -19.53 -4.12 -0.54
N SER A 226 -19.70 -3.36 0.55
CA SER A 226 -20.37 -2.07 0.50
C SER A 226 -19.55 -1.07 -0.33
N ARG A 227 -18.21 -1.20 -0.28
CA ARG A 227 -17.25 -0.38 -1.03
C ARG A 227 -16.01 -1.18 -1.38
N GLN A 228 -15.67 -1.20 -2.66
CA GLN A 228 -14.41 -1.80 -3.12
C GLN A 228 -13.20 -0.92 -2.79
N ARG A 229 -13.38 0.39 -2.69
CA ARG A 229 -12.30 1.36 -2.41
C ARG A 229 -12.85 2.58 -1.68
N CYS A 230 -12.09 3.09 -0.71
CA CYS A 230 -12.44 4.33 -0.01
C CYS A 230 -11.20 4.97 0.63
N PHE A 231 -11.25 6.29 0.79
CA PHE A 231 -10.33 7.02 1.66
C PHE A 231 -10.77 6.88 3.12
N THR A 232 -9.79 6.76 4.02
CA THR A 232 -10.01 6.51 5.45
C THR A 232 -8.79 6.97 6.26
N SER A 233 -8.95 7.12 7.57
CA SER A 233 -7.83 7.40 8.50
C SER A 233 -7.32 6.15 9.20
N LYS A 234 -8.18 5.12 9.34
CA LYS A 234 -7.90 3.90 10.09
C LYS A 234 -8.61 2.70 9.47
N VAL A 235 -7.88 1.60 9.33
CA VAL A 235 -8.42 0.30 8.92
C VAL A 235 -7.98 -0.76 9.91
N CYS A 236 -8.93 -1.55 10.40
CA CYS A 236 -8.67 -2.76 11.17
C CYS A 236 -9.07 -3.97 10.34
N VAL A 237 -8.21 -4.99 10.32
CA VAL A 237 -8.43 -6.23 9.57
C VAL A 237 -8.26 -7.39 10.52
N ARG A 238 -9.21 -8.32 10.54
CA ARG A 238 -9.10 -9.61 11.22
C ARG A 238 -8.97 -10.71 10.19
N SER A 239 -7.88 -11.46 10.23
CA SER A 239 -7.65 -12.55 9.32
C SER A 239 -8.55 -13.74 9.63
N ARG A 240 -9.04 -14.38 8.55
CA ARG A 240 -9.64 -15.72 8.53
C ARG A 240 -8.91 -16.63 7.53
N CYS A 241 -7.68 -16.27 7.18
CA CYS A 241 -6.83 -16.97 6.23
C CYS A 241 -5.98 -18.03 6.94
N TRP A 242 -5.36 -18.93 6.17
CA TRP A 242 -4.55 -20.01 6.74
C TRP A 242 -3.05 -19.86 6.51
N ASP A 243 -2.66 -19.25 5.38
CA ASP A 243 -1.27 -19.02 5.01
C ASP A 243 -1.14 -17.61 4.42
N ALA A 244 -1.65 -16.62 5.16
CA ALA A 244 -1.65 -15.23 4.74
C ALA A 244 -0.50 -14.44 5.35
N CYS A 245 -0.14 -13.39 4.64
CA CYS A 245 0.89 -12.45 5.05
C CYS A 245 0.40 -11.02 4.94
N MET A 246 0.98 -10.18 5.79
CA MET A 246 0.92 -8.74 5.69
C MET A 246 2.28 -8.22 5.22
N VAL A 247 2.32 -7.69 4.00
CA VAL A 247 3.54 -7.20 3.34
C VAL A 247 3.55 -5.67 3.36
N VAL A 248 4.65 -5.09 3.83
CA VAL A 248 4.88 -3.65 3.95
C VAL A 248 5.92 -3.22 2.92
N ASP A 249 5.55 -2.25 2.07
CA ASP A 249 6.39 -1.65 1.03
C ASP A 249 7.05 -2.67 0.07
N GLY A 250 6.48 -3.88 -0.03
CA GLY A 250 7.00 -4.98 -0.83
C GLY A 250 8.29 -5.63 -0.31
N GLY A 251 8.84 -5.16 0.82
CA GLY A 251 10.14 -5.59 1.33
C GLY A 251 10.10 -6.35 2.66
N THR A 252 9.07 -6.13 3.48
CA THR A 252 8.96 -6.75 4.81
C THR A 252 7.64 -7.47 4.95
N SER A 253 7.65 -8.72 5.37
CA SER A 253 6.46 -9.55 5.55
C SER A 253 6.26 -9.95 7.01
N PHE A 254 5.00 -10.07 7.43
CA PHE A 254 4.59 -10.62 8.73
C PHE A 254 3.54 -11.70 8.51
N GLU A 255 3.57 -12.74 9.33
CA GLU A 255 2.52 -13.76 9.34
C GLU A 255 1.17 -13.13 9.72
N PHE A 256 0.11 -13.48 9.00
CA PHE A 256 -1.22 -12.90 9.21
C PHE A 256 -2.34 -13.94 9.07
N ASN A 257 -2.22 -15.03 9.82
CA ASN A 257 -3.15 -16.16 9.81
C ASN A 257 -4.39 -15.97 10.72
N ASP A 258 -5.32 -16.92 10.67
CA ASP A 258 -6.61 -16.85 11.37
C ASP A 258 -6.46 -16.41 12.83
N GLY A 259 -7.30 -15.44 13.21
CA GLY A 259 -7.28 -14.85 14.55
C GLY A 259 -6.33 -13.65 14.71
N ALA A 260 -5.37 -13.44 13.79
CA ALA A 260 -4.56 -12.23 13.78
C ALA A 260 -5.39 -10.99 13.42
N ILE A 261 -5.09 -9.87 14.06
CA ILE A 261 -5.73 -8.57 13.83
C ILE A 261 -4.63 -7.53 13.58
N ALA A 262 -4.75 -6.81 12.46
CA ALA A 262 -3.89 -5.69 12.13
C ALA A 262 -4.70 -4.39 12.21
N SER A 263 -4.17 -3.41 12.95
CA SER A 263 -4.69 -2.03 12.97
C SER A 263 -3.72 -1.11 12.26
N MET A 264 -4.19 -0.44 11.20
CA MET A 264 -3.41 0.42 10.33
C MET A 264 -3.97 1.84 10.36
N MET A 265 -3.13 2.83 10.64
CA MET A 265 -3.55 4.22 10.77
C MET A 265 -2.43 5.20 10.41
N ILE A 266 -2.81 6.45 10.12
CA ILE A 266 -1.86 7.54 9.96
C ILE A 266 -1.57 8.19 11.31
N ASN A 267 -0.30 8.48 11.58
CA ASN A 267 0.11 9.28 12.73
C ASN A 267 1.19 10.28 12.32
N LYS A 268 1.03 11.53 12.78
CA LYS A 268 1.95 12.64 12.52
C LYS A 268 3.39 12.38 12.97
N GLU A 269 3.57 11.60 14.04
CA GLU A 269 4.90 11.24 14.54
C GLU A 269 5.69 10.36 13.57
N ASP A 270 4.98 9.64 12.70
CA ASP A 270 5.57 8.78 11.69
C ASP A 270 5.73 9.50 10.36
N GLU A 271 5.53 10.82 10.23
CA GLU A 271 5.79 11.48 8.95
C GLU A 271 7.26 11.34 8.53
N LEU A 272 7.51 10.96 7.27
CA LEU A 272 8.85 10.93 6.72
C LEU A 272 9.18 12.26 6.07
N ARG A 273 10.19 12.95 6.62
CA ARG A 273 10.69 14.20 6.05
C ARG A 273 11.57 13.92 4.84
N THR A 274 11.19 14.42 3.67
CA THR A 274 11.97 14.36 2.43
C THR A 274 12.12 15.76 1.83
N VAL A 275 12.97 15.91 0.81
CA VAL A 275 13.21 17.20 0.16
C VAL A 275 12.58 17.26 -1.22
N ILE A 276 12.15 18.46 -1.61
CA ILE A 276 11.79 18.79 -2.98
C ILE A 276 12.67 19.93 -3.46
N LEU A 277 13.31 19.69 -4.61
CA LEU A 277 14.05 20.68 -5.38
C LEU A 277 13.24 21.02 -6.63
N GLU A 278 12.97 22.30 -6.82
CA GLU A 278 12.42 22.84 -8.07
C GLU A 278 13.51 23.10 -9.09
#